data_AF-A0A814AKS5-F1
#
_entry.id   AF-A0A814AKS5-F1
#
_cell.length_a   1.000
_cell.length_b   1.000
_cell.length_c   1.000
_cell.angle_alpha   90.00
_cell.angle_beta   90.00
_cell.angle_gamma   90.00
#
_symmetry.space_group_name_H-M   'P 1'
#
loop_
_entity.id
_entity.type
_entity.pdbx_description
1 polymer ?
#
loop_
_entity_poly.entity_id
_entity_poly.type
_entity_poly.pdbx_seq_one_letter_code
_entity_poly.pdbx_strand_id
1 'polypeptide(L)'
;MKFLFFLALSIIFMVNGLPIQNSDIEKTTLCVYTDNSKQIFCQRSEIKIQCDAFVVGQKSIRFLGISQQPIDSSNPELVKYFVYPRKEKSSTYLDHSNLIEGRSVENFLYYGEKSDNNGLRVPNLSCWNKLLDVLKGTEQIQKVKLTDSNEEVSLIGEIFIDDFSKSKRTSITKGYGYYGSYYF
;
A
#
# COMPACT_ATOMS: atom_id res chain seq x y z
N MET A 1 43.17 15.23 -61.51
CA MET A 1 42.95 15.15 -60.04
C MET A 1 41.51 14.71 -59.82
N LYS A 2 41.29 13.52 -59.25
CA LYS A 2 39.96 12.92 -59.03
C LYS A 2 39.46 13.36 -57.64
N PHE A 3 38.36 14.09 -57.59
CA PHE A 3 37.66 14.44 -56.35
C PHE A 3 36.66 13.32 -56.01
N LEU A 4 36.93 12.60 -54.92
CA LEU A 4 36.03 11.60 -54.33
C LEU A 4 35.15 12.31 -53.30
N PHE A 5 33.86 12.43 -53.62
CA PHE A 5 32.81 12.88 -52.69
C PHE A 5 32.53 11.75 -51.68
N PHE A 6 32.84 11.99 -50.41
CA PHE A 6 32.39 11.13 -49.30
C PHE A 6 30.95 11.51 -48.93
N LEU A 7 30.02 10.58 -49.16
CA LEU A 7 28.61 10.68 -48.78
C LEU A 7 28.47 10.00 -47.41
N ALA A 8 28.42 10.80 -46.35
CA ALA A 8 28.17 10.32 -44.99
C ALA A 8 26.66 10.15 -44.79
N LEU A 9 26.20 8.90 -44.81
CA LEU A 9 24.81 8.52 -44.55
C LEU A 9 24.60 8.42 -43.03
N SER A 10 24.12 9.49 -42.40
CA SER A 10 23.73 9.49 -40.99
C SER A 10 22.38 8.79 -40.82
N ILE A 11 22.39 7.56 -40.30
CA ILE A 11 21.20 6.80 -39.89
C ILE A 11 20.73 7.36 -38.55
N ILE A 12 19.63 8.12 -38.57
CA ILE A 12 18.92 8.55 -37.37
C ILE A 12 18.12 7.34 -36.86
N PHE A 13 18.61 6.67 -35.82
CA PHE A 13 17.82 5.71 -35.06
C PHE A 13 16.77 6.48 -34.25
N MET A 14 15.55 6.55 -34.78
CA MET A 14 14.38 6.91 -33.97
C MET A 14 14.05 5.72 -33.06
N VAL A 15 14.58 5.74 -31.85
CA VAL A 15 14.11 4.88 -30.76
C VAL A 15 12.73 5.40 -30.36
N ASN A 16 11.68 4.87 -31.00
CA ASN A 16 10.32 5.03 -30.52
C ASN A 16 10.19 4.27 -29.19
N GLY A 17 10.46 4.96 -28.09
CA GLY A 17 10.10 4.50 -26.77
C GLY A 17 8.58 4.41 -26.71
N LEU A 18 8.04 3.18 -26.69
CA LEU A 18 6.64 2.95 -26.37
C LEU A 18 6.34 3.57 -25.00
N PRO A 19 5.33 4.44 -24.87
CA PRO A 19 4.90 4.90 -23.57
C PRO A 19 4.37 3.68 -22.79
N ILE A 20 5.03 3.36 -21.68
CA ILE A 20 4.54 2.37 -20.72
C ILE A 20 3.21 2.92 -20.19
N GLN A 21 2.13 2.20 -20.45
CA GLN A 21 0.78 2.55 -20.07
C GLN A 21 0.67 2.54 -18.53
N ASN A 22 0.71 3.72 -17.91
CA ASN A 22 0.59 3.93 -16.46
C ASN A 22 -0.85 3.67 -15.91
N SER A 23 -1.78 3.18 -16.72
CA SER A 23 -3.21 3.11 -16.43
C SER A 23 -3.59 2.18 -15.28
N ASP A 24 -2.75 1.20 -14.95
CA ASP A 24 -3.07 0.21 -13.91
C ASP A 24 -2.73 0.71 -12.51
N ILE A 25 -1.82 1.68 -12.36
CA ILE A 25 -1.45 2.22 -11.04
C ILE A 25 -2.54 3.17 -10.51
N GLU A 26 -3.31 3.81 -11.40
CA GLU A 26 -4.33 4.78 -11.01
C GLU A 26 -5.54 4.17 -10.29
N LYS A 27 -5.71 2.83 -10.33
CA LYS A 27 -6.89 2.11 -9.84
C LYS A 27 -6.70 1.34 -8.54
N THR A 28 -5.48 1.20 -8.04
CA THR A 28 -5.19 0.58 -6.74
C THR A 28 -5.23 1.63 -5.63
N THR A 29 -5.76 1.27 -4.46
CA THR A 29 -5.61 2.11 -3.27
C THR A 29 -4.23 1.89 -2.64
N LEU A 30 -3.45 2.95 -2.57
CA LEU A 30 -2.14 2.95 -1.93
C LEU A 30 -2.19 3.78 -0.66
N CYS A 31 -1.76 3.18 0.45
CA CYS A 31 -1.71 3.85 1.74
C CYS A 31 -0.30 3.85 2.31
N VAL A 32 0.08 4.93 2.98
CA VAL A 32 1.34 5.09 3.71
C VAL A 32 1.02 5.55 5.11
N TYR A 33 1.39 4.76 6.11
CA TYR A 33 1.37 5.16 7.51
C TYR A 33 2.77 5.62 7.92
N THR A 34 2.85 6.81 8.51
CA THR A 34 4.11 7.39 8.99
C THR A 34 4.12 7.39 10.52
N ASP A 35 5.04 6.62 11.12
CA ASP A 35 5.04 6.45 12.58
C ASP A 35 5.44 7.71 13.34
N ASN A 36 6.24 8.61 12.74
CA ASN A 36 6.65 9.85 13.39
C ASN A 36 5.49 10.85 13.53
N SER A 37 4.69 11.03 12.48
CA SER A 37 3.54 11.94 12.49
C SER A 37 2.26 11.28 12.98
N LYS A 38 2.24 9.95 13.17
CA LYS A 38 1.05 9.17 13.53
C LYS A 38 -0.10 9.41 12.54
N GLN A 39 0.19 9.33 11.26
CA GLN A 39 -0.76 9.62 10.20
C GLN A 39 -0.75 8.55 9.12
N ILE A 40 -1.93 8.23 8.59
CA ILE A 40 -2.10 7.46 7.37
C ILE A 40 -2.52 8.38 6.23
N PHE A 41 -1.78 8.33 5.14
CA PHE A 41 -2.11 8.94 3.87
C PHE A 41 -2.58 7.85 2.91
N CYS A 42 -3.76 7.99 2.32
CA CYS A 42 -4.25 7.06 1.29
C CYS A 42 -4.62 7.82 0.02
N GLN A 43 -4.29 7.22 -1.11
CA GLN A 43 -4.60 7.76 -2.43
C GLN A 43 -5.22 6.69 -3.33
N ARG A 44 -6.26 7.10 -4.05
CA ARG A 44 -6.85 6.37 -5.19
C ARG A 44 -7.19 7.39 -6.28
N SER A 45 -6.59 7.24 -7.46
CA SER A 45 -6.68 8.25 -8.53
C SER A 45 -6.42 9.68 -8.00
N GLU A 46 -7.40 10.58 -8.11
CA GLU A 46 -7.34 11.97 -7.63
C GLU A 46 -7.75 12.14 -6.16
N ILE A 47 -8.39 11.15 -5.55
CA ILE A 47 -8.85 11.23 -4.16
C ILE A 47 -7.67 10.95 -3.24
N LYS A 48 -7.38 11.93 -2.37
CA LYS A 48 -6.31 11.87 -1.38
C LYS A 48 -6.88 12.17 -0.01
N ILE A 49 -6.49 11.37 0.98
CA ILE A 49 -6.85 11.61 2.36
C ILE A 49 -5.65 11.41 3.28
N GLN A 50 -5.60 12.22 4.33
CA GLN A 50 -4.68 12.09 5.43
C GLN A 50 -5.49 12.07 6.73
N CYS A 51 -5.30 11.02 7.52
CA CYS A 51 -5.94 10.85 8.82
C CYS A 51 -4.88 10.62 9.89
N ASP A 52 -5.14 11.10 11.11
CA ASP A 52 -4.43 10.59 12.28
C ASP A 52 -4.71 9.09 12.41
N ALA A 53 -3.68 8.32 12.73
CA ALA A 53 -3.76 6.88 12.85
C ALA A 53 -2.74 6.34 13.86
N PHE A 54 -3.03 5.19 14.43
CA PHE A 54 -2.21 4.58 15.47
C PHE A 54 -2.07 3.09 15.21
N VAL A 55 -0.82 2.61 15.18
CA VAL A 55 -0.53 1.17 15.13
C VAL A 55 -0.67 0.56 16.52
N VAL A 56 -1.43 -0.52 16.63
CA VAL A 56 -1.69 -1.28 17.86
C VAL A 56 -1.16 -2.70 17.68
N GLY A 57 -0.29 -3.14 18.59
CA GLY A 57 0.23 -4.52 18.63
C GLY A 57 1.35 -4.87 17.64
N GLN A 58 1.48 -4.17 16.50
CA GLN A 58 2.32 -4.64 15.38
C GLN A 58 3.46 -3.68 15.01
N LYS A 59 4.64 -3.81 15.64
CA LYS A 59 5.77 -2.85 15.46
C LYS A 59 6.85 -3.25 14.45
N SER A 60 6.80 -4.45 13.87
CA SER A 60 7.89 -4.99 13.04
C SER A 60 7.50 -5.29 11.58
N ILE A 61 6.29 -4.93 11.17
CA ILE A 61 5.79 -5.20 9.81
C ILE A 61 5.77 -3.90 9.02
N ARG A 62 6.25 -3.98 7.78
CA ARG A 62 6.37 -2.84 6.85
C ARG A 62 5.23 -2.74 5.84
N PHE A 63 4.54 -3.83 5.58
CA PHE A 63 3.52 -3.92 4.53
C PHE A 63 2.30 -4.66 5.05
N LEU A 64 1.11 -4.09 4.84
CA LEU A 64 -0.17 -4.65 5.24
C LEU A 64 -1.14 -4.62 4.05
N GLY A 65 -1.54 -5.78 3.54
CA GLY A 65 -2.59 -5.90 2.53
C GLY A 65 -3.97 -5.69 3.13
N ILE A 66 -4.85 -4.93 2.49
CA ILE A 66 -6.20 -4.63 2.97
C ILE A 66 -7.19 -5.58 2.30
N SER A 67 -8.01 -6.30 3.09
CA SER A 67 -9.03 -7.22 2.56
C SER A 67 -10.04 -6.51 1.64
N GLN A 68 -10.53 -7.21 0.62
CA GLN A 68 -11.56 -6.66 -0.26
C GLN A 68 -12.88 -6.37 0.47
N GLN A 69 -13.31 -7.30 1.32
CA GLN A 69 -14.56 -7.19 2.05
C GLN A 69 -14.30 -6.77 3.50
N PRO A 70 -15.10 -5.82 4.03
CA PRO A 70 -15.12 -5.57 5.46
C PRO A 70 -15.88 -6.69 6.20
N ILE A 71 -15.63 -6.80 7.50
CA ILE A 71 -16.29 -7.78 8.38
C ILE A 71 -17.75 -7.42 8.63
N ASP A 72 -18.00 -6.12 8.78
CA ASP A 72 -19.33 -5.55 8.94
C ASP A 72 -19.43 -4.33 8.01
N SER A 73 -20.59 -4.15 7.38
CA SER A 73 -20.89 -3.02 6.49
C SER A 73 -22.17 -2.26 6.89
N SER A 74 -22.78 -2.63 8.03
CA SER A 74 -24.05 -2.09 8.50
C SER A 74 -23.93 -0.66 9.05
N ASN A 75 -22.84 -0.36 9.77
CA ASN A 75 -22.57 0.94 10.35
C ASN A 75 -21.08 1.28 10.20
N PRO A 76 -20.71 2.48 9.70
CA PRO A 76 -19.30 2.90 9.58
C PRO A 76 -18.42 2.69 10.82
N GLU A 77 -18.99 2.83 12.02
CA GLU A 77 -18.26 2.63 13.29
C GLU A 77 -17.90 1.16 13.55
N LEU A 78 -18.67 0.23 12.96
CA LEU A 78 -18.45 -1.21 13.07
C LEU A 78 -17.63 -1.77 11.90
N VAL A 79 -17.43 -0.98 10.83
CA VAL A 79 -16.64 -1.40 9.67
C VAL A 79 -15.20 -1.66 10.10
N LYS A 80 -14.73 -2.87 9.81
CA LYS A 80 -13.35 -3.30 9.97
C LYS A 80 -12.90 -4.05 8.73
N TYR A 81 -11.68 -3.81 8.29
CA TYR A 81 -11.04 -4.61 7.25
C TYR A 81 -9.96 -5.46 7.88
N PHE A 82 -9.85 -6.73 7.48
CA PHE A 82 -8.68 -7.51 7.84
C PHE A 82 -7.44 -6.92 7.16
N VAL A 83 -6.34 -6.88 7.89
CA VAL A 83 -5.04 -6.53 7.32
C VAL A 83 -4.08 -7.70 7.39
N TYR A 84 -3.48 -8.01 6.24
CA TYR A 84 -2.60 -9.16 6.04
C TYR A 84 -1.15 -8.68 6.00
N PRO A 85 -0.31 -9.07 6.97
CA PRO A 85 1.11 -8.72 6.93
C PRO A 85 1.83 -9.31 5.74
N ARG A 86 2.76 -8.55 5.16
CA ARG A 86 3.70 -9.07 4.16
C ARG A 86 5.14 -8.85 4.60
N LYS A 87 5.97 -9.89 4.41
CA LYS A 87 7.41 -9.79 4.62
C LYS A 87 8.02 -8.97 3.47
N GLU A 88 8.94 -8.04 3.77
CA GLU A 88 9.51 -7.06 2.82
C GLU A 88 10.09 -7.67 1.53
N LYS A 89 10.57 -8.92 1.59
CA LYS A 89 11.15 -9.66 0.45
C LYS A 89 10.27 -10.81 -0.05
N SER A 90 9.03 -10.90 0.40
CA SER A 90 8.08 -11.92 -0.05
C SER A 90 7.00 -11.33 -0.94
N SER A 91 6.59 -12.10 -1.94
CA SER A 91 5.37 -11.87 -2.71
C SER A 91 4.12 -12.47 -2.04
N THR A 92 4.31 -13.28 -0.99
CA THR A 92 3.23 -13.92 -0.24
C THR A 92 2.89 -13.13 1.02
N TYR A 93 1.64 -13.25 1.44
CA TYR A 93 1.13 -12.62 2.66
C TYR A 93 1.12 -13.63 3.81
N LEU A 94 1.20 -13.14 5.03
CA LEU A 94 0.89 -13.90 6.23
C LEU A 94 -0.61 -13.80 6.49
N ASP A 95 -1.15 -14.73 7.27
CA ASP A 95 -2.53 -14.63 7.70
C ASP A 95 -2.76 -13.34 8.53
N HIS A 96 -4.01 -12.86 8.53
CA HIS A 96 -4.44 -11.69 9.27
C HIS A 96 -4.42 -11.91 10.80
N SER A 97 -4.29 -13.16 11.24
CA SER A 97 -4.15 -13.55 12.64
C SER A 97 -2.68 -13.80 13.02
N ASN A 98 -2.30 -13.43 14.25
CA ASN A 98 -0.96 -13.69 14.81
C ASN A 98 -1.09 -14.27 16.21
N LEU A 99 -0.23 -15.23 16.56
CA LEU A 99 -0.15 -15.76 17.92
C LEU A 99 0.68 -14.82 18.81
N ILE A 100 0.02 -14.16 19.77
CA ILE A 100 0.65 -13.31 20.79
C ILE A 100 0.38 -13.96 22.14
N GLU A 101 1.45 -14.34 22.86
CA GLU A 101 1.34 -14.99 24.18
C GLU A 101 0.41 -16.23 24.17
N GLY A 102 0.43 -16.98 23.06
CA GLY A 102 -0.38 -18.19 22.88
C GLY A 102 -1.85 -17.93 22.51
N ARG A 103 -2.27 -16.67 22.31
CA ARG A 103 -3.61 -16.30 21.85
C ARG A 103 -3.56 -15.84 20.40
N SER A 104 -4.54 -16.29 19.60
CA SER A 104 -4.72 -15.75 18.25
C SER A 104 -5.28 -14.34 18.36
N VAL A 105 -4.59 -13.39 17.73
CA VAL A 105 -5.03 -12.00 17.66
C VAL A 105 -5.06 -11.53 16.21
N GLU A 106 -6.26 -11.14 15.79
CA GLU A 106 -6.54 -10.65 14.44
C GLU A 106 -6.13 -9.18 14.30
N ASN A 107 -5.70 -8.82 13.09
CA ASN A 107 -5.23 -7.48 12.76
C ASN A 107 -6.22 -6.80 11.82
N PHE A 108 -6.57 -5.56 12.13
CA PHE A 108 -7.57 -4.80 11.39
C PHE A 108 -7.10 -3.40 11.02
N LEU A 109 -7.69 -2.88 9.94
CA LEU A 109 -7.84 -1.45 9.70
C LEU A 109 -9.25 -1.04 10.17
N TYR A 110 -9.34 -0.14 11.14
CA TYR A 110 -10.62 0.14 11.81
C TYR A 110 -10.72 1.55 12.40
N TYR A 111 -11.95 1.97 12.68
CA TYR A 111 -12.25 3.12 13.53
C TYR A 111 -12.36 2.73 15.01
N GLY A 112 -11.80 3.55 15.89
CA GLY A 112 -12.08 3.45 17.31
C GLY A 112 -11.41 4.54 18.12
N GLU A 113 -12.07 5.04 19.16
CA GLU A 113 -11.49 6.02 20.09
C GLU A 113 -10.41 5.38 20.98
N LYS A 114 -10.55 4.07 21.25
CA LYS A 114 -9.66 3.27 22.08
C LYS A 114 -9.02 2.13 21.29
N SER A 115 -7.93 1.59 21.83
CA SER A 115 -7.17 0.49 21.21
C SER A 115 -7.80 -0.87 21.52
N ASP A 116 -8.99 -1.11 20.99
CA ASP A 116 -9.77 -2.33 21.27
C ASP A 116 -9.38 -3.51 20.37
N ASN A 117 -8.67 -3.25 19.26
CA ASN A 117 -8.23 -4.28 18.31
C ASN A 117 -6.77 -4.03 17.86
N ASN A 118 -6.09 -5.08 17.40
CA ASN A 118 -4.75 -4.94 16.81
C ASN A 118 -4.81 -4.44 15.36
N GLY A 119 -3.69 -3.90 14.86
CA GLY A 119 -3.55 -3.39 13.50
C GLY A 119 -3.42 -1.88 13.45
N LEU A 120 -4.18 -1.21 12.57
CA LEU A 120 -4.14 0.24 12.38
C LEU A 120 -5.50 0.88 12.70
N ARG A 121 -5.48 1.81 13.65
CA ARG A 121 -6.67 2.48 14.18
C ARG A 121 -6.75 3.93 13.71
N VAL A 122 -7.90 4.36 13.22
CA VAL A 122 -8.22 5.77 12.92
C VAL A 122 -9.20 6.27 14.00
N PRO A 123 -8.84 7.27 14.83
CA PRO A 123 -9.67 7.70 15.95
C PRO A 123 -10.79 8.67 15.56
N ASN A 124 -10.71 9.30 14.38
CA ASN A 124 -11.65 10.33 13.95
C ASN A 124 -12.67 9.72 12.98
N LEU A 125 -13.95 9.68 13.38
CA LEU A 125 -15.02 9.07 12.57
C LEU A 125 -15.22 9.77 11.23
N SER A 126 -15.11 11.11 11.18
CA SER A 126 -15.23 11.86 9.93
C SER A 126 -14.12 11.51 8.95
N CYS A 127 -12.89 11.36 9.46
CA CYS A 127 -11.75 10.93 8.64
C CYS A 127 -11.88 9.47 8.20
N TRP A 128 -12.34 8.59 9.10
CA TRP A 128 -12.62 7.20 8.80
C TRP A 128 -13.64 7.04 7.66
N ASN A 129 -14.75 7.78 7.70
CA ASN A 129 -15.75 7.74 6.62
C ASN A 129 -15.16 8.08 5.25
N LYS A 130 -14.34 9.12 5.18
CA LYS A 130 -13.67 9.49 3.93
C LYS A 130 -12.65 8.43 3.49
N LEU A 131 -11.96 7.76 4.43
CA LEU A 131 -11.09 6.63 4.12
C LEU A 131 -11.90 5.44 3.59
N LEU A 132 -13.08 5.15 4.15
CA LEU A 132 -14.00 4.15 3.63
C LEU A 132 -14.42 4.48 2.19
N ASP A 133 -14.66 5.74 1.85
CA ASP A 133 -15.00 6.15 0.48
C ASP A 133 -13.83 5.93 -0.49
N VAL A 134 -12.59 6.11 -0.05
CA VAL A 134 -11.39 5.74 -0.81
C VAL A 134 -11.38 4.23 -1.07
N LEU A 135 -11.53 3.42 -0.01
CA LEU A 135 -11.44 1.96 -0.09
C LEU A 135 -12.56 1.35 -0.94
N LYS A 136 -13.82 1.76 -0.74
CA LYS A 136 -15.00 1.25 -1.45
C LYS A 136 -14.95 1.48 -2.95
N GLY A 137 -14.28 2.54 -3.40
CA GLY A 137 -14.15 2.82 -4.82
C GLY A 137 -12.99 2.08 -5.49
N THR A 138 -12.25 1.22 -4.79
CA THR A 138 -11.18 0.43 -5.42
C THR A 138 -11.78 -0.62 -6.35
N GLU A 139 -11.50 -0.49 -7.66
CA GLU A 139 -11.93 -1.47 -8.66
C GLU A 139 -10.95 -2.64 -8.79
N GLN A 140 -9.67 -2.37 -8.54
CA GLN A 140 -8.61 -3.35 -8.70
C GLN A 140 -8.54 -4.27 -7.49
N ILE A 141 -8.76 -5.56 -7.75
CA ILE A 141 -8.68 -6.62 -6.74
C ILE A 141 -7.48 -7.48 -7.05
N GLN A 142 -6.56 -7.59 -6.09
CA GLN A 142 -5.40 -8.45 -6.17
C GLN A 142 -5.68 -9.75 -5.41
N LYS A 143 -5.62 -10.90 -6.09
CA LYS A 143 -5.63 -12.20 -5.41
C LYS A 143 -4.22 -12.59 -5.00
N VAL A 144 -4.02 -12.93 -3.73
CA VAL A 144 -2.71 -13.28 -3.18
C VAL A 144 -2.77 -14.57 -2.37
N LYS A 145 -1.65 -15.29 -2.32
CA LYS A 145 -1.49 -16.52 -1.53
C LYS A 145 -0.96 -16.22 -0.14
N LEU A 146 -1.47 -16.97 0.84
CA LEU A 146 -0.95 -16.96 2.21
C LEU A 146 0.26 -17.91 2.34
N THR A 147 1.22 -17.55 3.20
CA THR A 147 2.57 -18.17 3.23
C THR A 147 2.58 -19.63 3.71
N ASP A 148 1.56 -20.05 4.45
CA ASP A 148 1.47 -21.39 5.05
C ASP A 148 0.07 -22.01 4.86
N SER A 149 -0.66 -21.53 3.84
CA SER A 149 -2.00 -22.01 3.52
C SER A 149 -2.17 -22.08 1.99
N ASN A 150 -3.02 -22.99 1.53
CA ASN A 150 -3.43 -23.03 0.12
C ASN A 150 -4.55 -22.03 -0.18
N GLU A 151 -4.94 -21.23 0.82
CA GLU A 151 -5.95 -20.20 0.67
C GLU A 151 -5.42 -18.99 -0.09
N GLU A 152 -6.30 -18.43 -0.90
CA GLU A 152 -6.11 -17.16 -1.58
C GLU A 152 -7.06 -16.13 -0.97
N VAL A 153 -6.55 -14.93 -0.79
CA VAL A 153 -7.35 -13.80 -0.30
C VAL A 153 -7.35 -12.68 -1.34
N SER A 154 -8.49 -12.00 -1.44
CA SER A 154 -8.66 -10.82 -2.29
C SER A 154 -8.31 -9.56 -1.50
N LEU A 155 -7.38 -8.77 -2.04
CA LEU A 155 -6.94 -7.50 -1.48
C LEU A 155 -7.31 -6.33 -2.39
N ILE A 156 -7.59 -5.17 -1.81
CA ILE A 156 -7.93 -3.92 -2.52
C ILE A 156 -6.87 -2.82 -2.37
N GLY A 157 -5.80 -3.10 -1.64
CA GLY A 157 -4.74 -2.14 -1.43
C GLY A 157 -3.67 -2.65 -0.47
N GLU A 158 -2.66 -1.82 -0.28
CA GLU A 158 -1.56 -2.08 0.65
C GLU A 158 -1.27 -0.82 1.47
N ILE A 159 -0.96 -1.00 2.75
CA ILE A 159 -0.46 0.03 3.67
C ILE A 159 1.04 -0.21 3.85
N PHE A 160 1.84 0.76 3.45
CA PHE A 160 3.26 0.81 3.79
C PHE A 160 3.45 1.51 5.13
N ILE A 161 4.14 0.87 6.08
CA ILE A 161 4.49 1.44 7.38
C ILE A 161 5.90 2.00 7.30
N ASP A 162 6.00 3.32 7.27
CA ASP A 162 7.26 4.06 7.28
C ASP A 162 7.72 4.33 8.72
N ASP A 163 8.75 3.60 9.14
CA ASP A 163 9.45 3.78 10.41
C ASP A 163 10.76 4.52 10.17
N PHE A 164 10.68 5.86 10.12
CA PHE A 164 11.82 6.76 9.98
C PHE A 164 12.87 6.58 11.09
N SER A 165 12.53 6.00 12.25
CA SER A 165 13.46 5.83 13.36
C SER A 165 14.56 4.77 13.07
N LYS A 166 14.29 3.83 12.16
CA LYS A 166 15.23 2.76 11.77
C LYS A 166 15.85 2.97 10.39
N SER A 167 15.37 3.97 9.66
CA SER A 167 15.89 4.36 8.35
C SER A 167 17.15 5.20 8.54
N LYS A 168 18.34 4.58 8.52
CA LYS A 168 19.54 5.30 8.07
C LYS A 168 19.17 5.86 6.70
N ARG A 169 19.30 7.18 6.50
CA ARG A 169 19.11 7.87 5.20
C ARG A 169 19.97 7.22 4.10
N THR A 170 19.53 6.09 3.56
CA THR A 170 19.92 5.60 2.25
C THR A 170 18.77 5.97 1.36
N SER A 171 19.01 6.98 0.53
CA SER A 171 18.11 7.46 -0.50
C SER A 171 17.52 6.28 -1.26
N ILE A 172 16.26 5.95 -0.96
CA ILE A 172 15.46 5.01 -1.74
C ILE A 172 15.09 5.77 -3.01
N THR A 173 16.04 5.90 -3.93
CA THR A 173 15.82 6.53 -5.24
C THR A 173 16.31 5.64 -6.38
N LYS A 174 16.79 4.43 -6.11
CA LYS A 174 17.26 3.51 -7.15
C LYS A 174 16.96 2.06 -6.75
N GLY A 175 15.74 1.58 -7.01
CA GLY A 175 15.43 0.16 -6.86
C GLY A 175 13.95 -0.24 -6.96
N TYR A 176 13.01 0.63 -6.64
CA TYR A 176 11.58 0.37 -6.81
C TYR A 176 11.01 1.27 -7.90
N GLY A 177 11.12 0.85 -9.16
CA GLY A 177 10.51 1.53 -10.31
C GLY A 177 8.97 1.50 -10.34
N TYR A 178 8.30 1.41 -9.19
CA TYR A 178 6.85 1.21 -9.08
C TYR A 178 6.14 2.05 -8.02
N TYR A 179 6.86 2.82 -7.22
CA TYR A 179 6.27 3.81 -6.32
C TYR A 179 6.94 5.14 -6.61
N GLY A 180 6.22 6.03 -7.29
CA GLY A 180 6.69 7.36 -7.66
C GLY A 180 7.24 8.10 -6.46
N SER A 181 8.33 8.84 -6.68
CA SER A 181 8.99 9.67 -5.67
C SER A 181 7.98 10.62 -5.01
N TYR A 182 7.54 10.31 -3.80
CA TYR A 182 6.92 11.28 -2.91
C TYR A 182 8.05 12.12 -2.32
N TYR A 183 8.24 13.32 -2.88
CA TYR A 183 8.97 14.38 -2.21
C TYR A 183 8.03 15.00 -1.16
N PHE A 184 8.36 14.84 0.11
CA PHE A 184 7.96 15.75 1.18
C PHE A 184 9.18 16.53 1.63
#